data_AF-A0A832J3E1-F1
#
_entry.id   AF-A0A832J3E1-F1
#
_cell.length_a   1.000
_cell.length_b   1.000
_cell.length_c   1.000
_cell.angle_alpha   90.00
_cell.angle_beta   90.00
_cell.angle_gamma   90.00
#
_symmetry.space_group_name_H-M   'P 1'
#
loop_
_entity.id
_entity.type
_entity.pdbx_description
1 polymer ?
#
loop_
_entity_poly.entity_id
_entity_poly.type
_entity_poly.pdbx_seq_one_letter_code
_entity_poly.pdbx_strand_id
1 'polypeptide(L)'
;LKSLFSILSPWLTLLVATSMVLFAGREVWARQDRKLRGLWGFGIGTGAMAFAGAGITVIALTTMIGSDPWWTPRFALPVLGMVLGNTMNGISLALDALHTGISRERVSIEAQLLLGQTRWSALRPVLRRALRSGFMPIINAMGAVGIVSLPGMMTGQILSGVDPTEAVKYQLLVMFLIGGATGLGVLAATFGSVWRLTDERDRLRLERLTKPKETA
;
A
#
# COMPACT_ATOMS: atom_id res chain seq x y z
N LEU A 1 5.30 9.75 -23.19
CA LEU A 1 5.18 8.26 -23.19
C LEU A 1 5.90 7.60 -24.37
N LYS A 2 5.59 7.93 -25.64
CA LYS A 2 6.26 7.31 -26.81
C LYS A 2 7.81 7.42 -26.76
N SER A 3 8.35 8.59 -26.40
CA SER A 3 9.80 8.83 -26.29
C SER A 3 10.47 8.13 -25.09
N LEU A 4 9.67 7.75 -24.08
CA LEU A 4 10.13 7.04 -22.87
C LEU A 4 10.19 5.53 -23.11
N PHE A 5 9.32 5.00 -23.97
CA PHE A 5 9.29 3.60 -24.37
C PHE A 5 10.26 3.26 -25.51
N SER A 6 10.72 4.26 -26.26
CA SER A 6 11.70 4.09 -27.34
C SER A 6 13.14 4.04 -26.87
N ILE A 7 13.43 4.51 -25.65
CA ILE A 7 14.77 4.54 -25.07
C ILE A 7 14.84 3.43 -24.01
N LEU A 8 15.52 2.33 -24.34
CA LEU A 8 15.85 1.21 -23.44
C LEU A 8 16.92 1.61 -22.39
N SER A 9 16.81 2.80 -21.76
CA SER A 9 17.77 3.25 -20.75
C SER A 9 17.29 2.84 -19.35
N PRO A 10 18.02 1.99 -18.62
CA PRO A 10 17.69 1.60 -17.25
C PRO A 10 17.61 2.80 -16.29
N TRP A 11 18.41 3.84 -16.53
CA TRP A 11 18.44 5.04 -15.71
C TRP A 11 17.16 5.87 -15.80
N LEU A 12 16.56 5.96 -16.99
CA LEU A 12 15.28 6.65 -17.17
C LEU A 12 14.15 5.88 -16.50
N THR A 13 14.13 4.55 -16.62
CA THR A 13 13.16 3.68 -15.93
C THR A 13 13.26 3.84 -14.42
N LEU A 14 14.48 3.85 -13.88
CA LEU A 14 14.72 4.05 -12.45
C LEU A 14 14.24 5.42 -11.99
N LEU A 15 14.56 6.49 -12.74
CA LEU A 15 14.13 7.85 -12.41
C LEU A 15 12.60 7.96 -12.37
N VAL A 16 11.92 7.40 -13.37
CA VAL A 16 10.44 7.37 -13.40
C VAL A 16 9.91 6.54 -12.23
N ALA A 17 10.45 5.35 -11.97
CA ALA A 17 10.04 4.51 -10.84
C ALA A 17 10.19 5.23 -9.49
N THR A 18 11.33 5.91 -9.26
CA THR A 18 11.55 6.71 -8.05
C THR A 18 10.55 7.85 -7.94
N SER A 19 10.27 8.56 -9.04
CA SER A 19 9.28 9.64 -9.05
C SER A 19 7.87 9.14 -8.69
N MET A 20 7.49 7.94 -9.17
CA MET A 20 6.21 7.31 -8.85
C MET A 20 6.13 6.93 -7.38
N VAL A 21 7.19 6.37 -6.80
CA VAL A 21 7.25 6.04 -5.36
C VAL A 21 7.14 7.28 -4.50
N LEU A 22 7.86 8.35 -4.84
CA LEU A 22 7.80 9.62 -4.10
C LEU A 22 6.42 10.26 -4.19
N PHE A 23 5.80 10.26 -5.37
CA PHE A 23 4.46 10.78 -5.58
C PHE A 23 3.42 9.98 -4.79
N ALA A 24 3.46 8.65 -4.89
CA ALA A 24 2.56 7.77 -4.16
C ALA A 24 2.75 7.92 -2.64
N GLY A 25 3.99 8.05 -2.16
CA GLY A 25 4.28 8.29 -0.74
C GLY A 25 3.71 9.61 -0.23
N ARG A 26 3.80 10.67 -1.04
CA ARG A 26 3.20 11.97 -0.74
C ARG A 26 1.69 11.85 -0.64
N GLU A 27 1.08 11.10 -1.54
CA GLU A 27 -0.36 10.89 -1.58
C GLU A 27 -0.85 10.08 -0.36
N VAL A 28 -0.12 9.03 0.06
CA VAL A 28 -0.40 8.31 1.32
C VAL A 28 -0.46 9.26 2.51
N TRP A 29 0.51 10.18 2.59
CA TRP A 29 0.57 11.18 3.66
C TRP A 29 -0.51 12.26 3.51
N ALA A 30 -0.89 12.62 2.29
CA ALA A 30 -1.88 13.66 2.01
C ALA A 30 -3.31 13.22 2.38
N ARG A 31 -3.63 11.93 2.16
CA ARG A 31 -4.96 11.33 2.36
C ARG A 31 -5.37 11.07 3.81
N GLN A 32 -4.43 11.11 4.75
CA GLN A 32 -4.72 10.90 6.17
C GLN A 32 -5.30 12.17 6.81
N ASP A 33 -6.39 12.05 7.56
CA ASP A 33 -7.00 13.14 8.32
C ASP A 33 -6.10 13.54 9.51
N ARG A 34 -5.60 12.53 10.23
CA ARG A 34 -4.61 12.68 11.29
C ARG A 34 -3.27 12.09 10.86
N LYS A 35 -2.27 12.95 10.73
CA LYS A 35 -0.95 12.61 10.21
C LYS A 35 0.04 12.45 11.34
N LEU A 36 0.99 11.54 11.20
CA LEU A 36 2.18 11.56 12.05
C LEU A 36 2.99 12.82 11.74
N ARG A 37 3.42 13.53 12.79
CA ARG A 37 4.21 14.75 12.69
C ARG A 37 5.62 14.48 12.18
N GLY A 38 6.11 15.37 11.32
CA GLY A 38 7.48 15.37 10.79
C GLY A 38 7.76 14.31 9.72
N LEU A 39 9.06 14.05 9.49
CA LEU A 39 9.56 13.12 8.45
C LEU A 39 9.06 11.68 8.64
N TRP A 40 8.65 11.30 9.85
CA TRP A 40 8.15 9.96 10.16
C TRP A 40 6.79 9.64 9.55
N GLY A 41 5.91 10.64 9.37
CA GLY A 41 4.61 10.41 8.73
C GLY A 41 4.73 10.12 7.25
N PHE A 42 5.66 10.80 6.58
CA PHE A 42 6.03 10.45 5.21
C PHE A 42 6.83 9.14 5.17
N GLY A 43 7.80 8.96 6.07
CA GLY A 43 8.73 7.84 6.09
C GLY A 43 8.11 6.48 6.37
N ILE A 44 7.15 6.36 7.29
CA ILE A 44 6.52 5.07 7.61
C ILE A 44 5.64 4.59 6.44
N GLY A 45 4.77 5.47 5.93
CA GLY A 45 3.89 5.14 4.80
C GLY A 45 4.69 4.88 3.52
N THR A 46 5.60 5.80 3.18
CA THR A 46 6.42 5.70 1.96
C THR A 46 7.42 4.55 2.05
N GLY A 47 8.06 4.34 3.19
CA GLY A 47 9.02 3.25 3.40
C GLY A 47 8.36 1.88 3.35
N ALA A 48 7.20 1.70 4.00
CA ALA A 48 6.44 0.46 3.93
C ALA A 48 5.98 0.16 2.49
N MET A 49 5.47 1.18 1.78
CA MET A 49 5.07 1.05 0.38
C MET A 49 6.25 0.78 -0.55
N ALA A 50 7.39 1.45 -0.35
CA ALA A 50 8.59 1.25 -1.16
C ALA A 50 9.14 -0.17 -0.95
N PHE A 51 9.23 -0.64 0.29
CA PHE A 51 9.70 -1.98 0.60
C PHE A 51 8.78 -3.06 0.03
N ALA A 52 7.48 -2.98 0.32
CA ALA A 52 6.52 -3.98 -0.14
C ALA A 52 6.29 -3.91 -1.66
N GLY A 53 6.05 -2.71 -2.19
CA GLY A 53 5.73 -2.47 -3.59
C GLY A 53 6.92 -2.67 -4.52
N ALA A 54 8.09 -2.11 -4.21
CA ALA A 54 9.28 -2.32 -5.05
C ALA A 54 9.80 -3.75 -4.92
N GLY A 55 9.85 -4.32 -3.71
CA GLY A 55 10.28 -5.70 -3.48
C GLY A 55 9.44 -6.71 -4.26
N ILE A 56 8.11 -6.60 -4.18
CA ILE A 56 7.22 -7.52 -4.91
C ILE A 56 7.25 -7.27 -6.42
N THR A 57 7.40 -6.03 -6.86
CA THR A 57 7.54 -5.75 -8.30
C THR A 57 8.83 -6.35 -8.87
N VAL A 58 9.94 -6.29 -8.13
CA VAL A 58 11.20 -6.95 -8.54
C VAL A 58 11.02 -8.46 -8.60
N ILE A 59 10.43 -9.08 -7.58
CA ILE A 59 10.15 -10.52 -7.58
C ILE A 59 9.27 -10.90 -8.78
N ALA A 60 8.17 -10.18 -9.01
CA ALA A 60 7.26 -10.42 -10.12
C ALA A 60 7.95 -10.37 -11.49
N LEU A 61 8.77 -9.35 -11.73
CA LEU A 61 9.43 -9.14 -13.02
C LEU A 61 10.55 -10.15 -13.26
N THR A 62 11.27 -10.57 -12.21
CA THR A 62 12.39 -11.52 -12.31
C THR A 62 11.97 -12.98 -12.36
N THR A 63 10.83 -13.36 -11.76
CA THR A 63 10.44 -14.78 -11.63
C THR A 63 9.25 -15.19 -12.48
N MET A 64 8.25 -14.30 -12.63
CA MET A 64 6.93 -14.70 -13.15
C MET A 64 6.67 -14.19 -14.56
N ILE A 65 7.07 -12.96 -14.88
CA ILE A 65 6.82 -12.36 -16.19
C ILE A 65 7.84 -12.88 -17.22
N GLY A 66 9.00 -13.36 -16.77
CA GLY A 66 10.03 -13.92 -17.66
C GLY A 66 10.50 -12.94 -18.74
N SER A 67 10.27 -11.63 -18.56
CA SER A 67 10.70 -10.62 -19.51
C SER A 67 12.21 -10.52 -19.43
N ASP A 68 12.89 -10.91 -20.49
CA ASP A 68 14.32 -10.68 -20.63
C ASP A 68 14.54 -9.48 -21.57
N PRO A 69 14.98 -8.32 -21.09
CA PRO A 69 15.33 -7.97 -19.69
C PRO A 69 14.14 -7.47 -18.84
N TRP A 70 14.19 -7.72 -17.52
CA TRP A 70 13.11 -7.41 -16.57
C TRP A 70 12.84 -5.91 -16.36
N TRP A 71 13.77 -5.06 -16.78
CA TRP A 71 13.66 -3.60 -16.77
C TRP A 71 12.99 -3.02 -18.03
N THR A 72 12.40 -3.85 -18.89
CA THR A 72 11.77 -3.32 -20.11
C THR A 72 10.62 -2.37 -19.74
N PRO A 73 10.67 -1.07 -20.12
CA PRO A 73 9.75 -0.06 -19.59
C PRO A 73 8.27 -0.35 -19.85
N ARG A 74 7.96 -1.05 -20.95
CA ARG A 74 6.59 -1.44 -21.36
C ARG A 74 5.87 -2.38 -20.39
N PHE A 75 6.62 -3.17 -19.60
CA PHE A 75 6.05 -4.08 -18.60
C PHE A 75 6.32 -3.60 -17.18
N ALA A 76 7.55 -3.14 -16.91
CA ALA A 76 7.95 -2.71 -15.58
C ALA A 76 7.13 -1.52 -15.06
N LEU A 77 6.93 -0.47 -15.88
CA LEU A 77 6.24 0.74 -15.42
C LEU A 77 4.73 0.54 -15.18
N PRO A 78 3.96 -0.14 -16.05
CA PRO A 78 2.55 -0.41 -15.78
C PRO A 78 2.35 -1.31 -14.55
N VAL A 79 3.14 -2.38 -14.42
CA VAL A 79 3.03 -3.29 -13.26
C VAL A 79 3.38 -2.56 -11.97
N LEU A 80 4.49 -1.81 -11.96
CA LEU A 80 4.86 -0.97 -10.81
C LEU A 80 3.75 0.02 -10.46
N GLY A 81 3.17 0.69 -11.46
CA GLY A 81 2.07 1.63 -11.27
C GLY A 81 0.84 1.00 -10.65
N MET A 82 0.44 -0.19 -11.13
CA MET A 82 -0.68 -0.94 -10.57
C MET A 82 -0.41 -1.38 -9.12
N VAL A 83 0.78 -1.90 -8.84
CA VAL A 83 1.18 -2.34 -7.50
C VAL A 83 1.23 -1.15 -6.54
N LEU A 84 1.91 -0.06 -6.91
CA LEU A 84 2.02 1.14 -6.08
C LEU A 84 0.65 1.79 -5.86
N GLY A 85 -0.17 1.93 -6.89
CA GLY A 85 -1.49 2.57 -6.77
C GLY A 85 -2.44 1.84 -5.80
N ASN A 86 -2.51 0.51 -5.90
CA ASN A 86 -3.34 -0.30 -5.00
C ASN A 86 -2.77 -0.34 -3.58
N THR A 87 -1.45 -0.50 -3.44
CA THR A 87 -0.77 -0.53 -2.15
C THR A 87 -0.91 0.82 -1.43
N MET A 88 -0.72 1.92 -2.15
CA MET A 88 -0.94 3.29 -1.67
C MET A 88 -2.35 3.46 -1.11
N ASN A 89 -3.37 2.99 -1.83
CA ASN A 89 -4.76 3.10 -1.38
C ASN A 89 -5.00 2.30 -0.09
N GLY A 90 -4.56 1.04 -0.05
CA GLY A 90 -4.69 0.19 1.14
C GLY A 90 -3.98 0.76 2.37
N ILE A 91 -2.73 1.21 2.22
CA ILE A 91 -1.95 1.83 3.30
C ILE A 91 -2.63 3.10 3.80
N SER A 92 -3.11 3.96 2.89
CA SER A 92 -3.76 5.23 3.26
C SER A 92 -4.98 4.99 4.13
N LEU A 93 -5.86 4.07 3.72
CA LEU A 93 -7.07 3.71 4.46
C LEU A 93 -6.74 3.08 5.81
N ALA A 94 -5.76 2.17 5.86
CA ALA A 94 -5.36 1.53 7.10
C ALA A 94 -4.77 2.51 8.12
N LEU A 95 -3.86 3.39 7.68
CA LEU A 95 -3.24 4.38 8.55
C LEU A 95 -4.26 5.41 9.04
N ASP A 96 -5.15 5.87 8.17
CA ASP A 96 -6.21 6.80 8.55
C ASP A 96 -7.15 6.18 9.60
N ALA A 97 -7.65 4.98 9.34
CA ALA A 97 -8.49 4.25 10.29
C ALA A 97 -7.78 3.97 11.62
N LEU A 98 -6.47 3.69 11.59
CA LEU A 98 -5.66 3.47 12.78
C LEU A 98 -5.52 4.76 13.61
N HIS A 99 -5.08 5.86 12.99
CA HIS A 99 -4.83 7.12 13.71
C HIS A 99 -6.13 7.71 14.26
N THR A 100 -7.20 7.67 13.47
CA THR A 100 -8.53 8.13 13.89
C THR A 100 -9.08 7.25 15.02
N GLY A 101 -8.97 5.93 14.89
CA GLY A 101 -9.41 4.99 15.92
C GLY A 101 -8.64 5.13 17.24
N ILE A 102 -7.31 5.27 17.18
CA ILE A 102 -6.45 5.49 18.36
C ILE A 102 -6.85 6.78 19.08
N SER A 103 -7.07 7.86 18.34
CA SER A 103 -7.48 9.12 18.98
C SER A 103 -8.87 9.05 19.58
N ARG A 104 -9.81 8.36 18.92
CA ARG A 104 -11.19 8.24 19.38
C ARG A 104 -11.29 7.38 20.63
N GLU A 105 -10.55 6.27 20.67
CA GLU A 105 -10.61 5.27 21.75
C GLU A 105 -9.50 5.44 22.78
N ARG A 106 -8.84 6.61 22.79
CA ARG A 106 -7.74 6.95 23.70
C ARG A 106 -8.00 6.52 25.14
N VAL A 107 -9.15 6.90 25.71
CA VAL A 107 -9.47 6.64 27.11
C VAL A 107 -9.51 5.14 27.41
N SER A 108 -10.09 4.34 26.50
CA SER A 108 -10.16 2.89 26.66
C SER A 108 -8.77 2.23 26.52
N ILE A 109 -7.95 2.72 25.58
CA ILE A 109 -6.59 2.23 25.38
C ILE A 109 -5.72 2.54 26.61
N GLU A 110 -5.76 3.78 27.11
CA GLU A 110 -5.01 4.20 28.30
C GLU A 110 -5.47 3.43 29.55
N ALA A 111 -6.77 3.18 29.72
CA ALA A 111 -7.28 2.36 30.81
C ALA A 111 -6.71 0.92 30.78
N GLN A 112 -6.67 0.29 29.60
CA GLN A 112 -6.08 -1.05 29.45
C GLN A 112 -4.58 -1.06 29.77
N LEU A 113 -3.84 -0.04 29.31
CA LEU A 113 -2.42 0.11 29.62
C LEU A 113 -2.18 0.29 31.13
N LEU A 114 -3.04 1.04 31.82
CA LEU A 114 -2.99 1.22 33.28
C LEU A 114 -3.29 -0.08 34.04
N LEU A 115 -4.13 -0.96 33.47
CA LEU A 115 -4.37 -2.31 33.98
C LEU A 115 -3.22 -3.29 33.68
N GLY A 116 -2.10 -2.82 33.13
CA GLY A 116 -0.92 -3.63 32.83
C GLY A 116 -1.00 -4.42 31.52
N GLN A 117 -1.97 -4.13 30.65
CA GLN A 117 -2.01 -4.74 29.31
C GLN A 117 -0.87 -4.19 28.45
N THR A 118 -0.33 -5.04 27.57
CA THR A 118 0.67 -4.61 26.60
C THR A 118 0.05 -3.73 25.52
N ARG A 119 0.88 -2.90 24.88
CA ARG A 119 0.46 -2.06 23.75
C ARG A 119 -0.29 -2.83 22.66
N TRP A 120 0.14 -4.06 22.36
CA TRP A 120 -0.45 -4.88 21.31
C TRP A 120 -1.83 -5.40 21.69
N SER A 121 -2.04 -5.72 22.98
CA SER A 121 -3.34 -6.11 23.53
C SER A 121 -4.29 -4.91 23.52
N ALA A 122 -3.84 -3.76 24.05
CA ALA A 122 -4.65 -2.56 24.18
C ALA A 122 -5.09 -1.97 22.83
N LEU A 123 -4.22 -1.99 21.82
CA LEU A 123 -4.52 -1.46 20.48
C LEU A 123 -5.18 -2.49 19.55
N ARG A 124 -5.29 -3.76 19.93
CA ARG A 124 -5.82 -4.85 19.08
C ARG A 124 -7.16 -4.52 18.40
N PRO A 125 -8.18 -3.95 19.10
CA PRO A 125 -9.47 -3.66 18.47
C PRO A 125 -9.40 -2.57 17.39
N VAL A 126 -8.53 -1.58 17.60
CA VAL A 126 -8.31 -0.50 16.63
C VAL A 126 -7.50 -1.02 15.45
N LEU A 127 -6.40 -1.73 15.72
CA LEU A 127 -5.52 -2.31 14.71
C LEU A 127 -6.29 -3.27 13.79
N ARG A 128 -7.16 -4.13 14.34
CA ARG A 128 -7.97 -5.05 13.53
C ARG A 128 -8.90 -4.31 12.56
N ARG A 129 -9.50 -3.20 12.98
CA ARG A 129 -10.35 -2.38 12.10
C ARG A 129 -9.54 -1.65 11.04
N ALA A 130 -8.38 -1.12 11.41
CA ALA A 130 -7.45 -0.49 10.48
C ALA A 130 -6.99 -1.46 9.38
N LEU A 131 -6.52 -2.65 9.78
CA LEU A 131 -6.14 -3.70 8.84
C LEU A 131 -7.29 -4.07 7.93
N ARG A 132 -8.49 -4.32 8.48
CA ARG A 132 -9.68 -4.62 7.67
C ARG A 132 -9.93 -3.51 6.64
N SER A 133 -9.91 -2.25 7.05
CA SER A 133 -10.13 -1.10 6.15
C SER A 133 -9.12 -1.08 4.98
N GLY A 134 -7.84 -1.36 5.24
CA GLY A 134 -6.81 -1.42 4.19
C GLY A 134 -6.90 -2.64 3.27
N PHE A 135 -7.36 -3.79 3.78
CA PHE A 135 -7.47 -5.04 3.02
C PHE A 135 -8.75 -5.15 2.18
N MET A 136 -9.86 -4.53 2.62
CA MET A 136 -11.15 -4.65 1.95
C MET A 136 -11.11 -4.31 0.44
N PRO A 137 -10.42 -3.25 -0.03
CA PRO A 137 -10.40 -2.91 -1.46
C PRO A 137 -9.86 -4.04 -2.34
N ILE A 138 -8.74 -4.65 -1.96
CA ILE A 138 -8.11 -5.69 -2.78
C ILE A 138 -8.88 -7.01 -2.70
N ILE A 139 -9.44 -7.36 -1.54
CA ILE A 139 -10.30 -8.54 -1.39
C ILE A 139 -11.56 -8.39 -2.25
N ASN A 140 -12.19 -7.21 -2.22
CA ASN A 140 -13.38 -6.93 -3.03
C ASN A 140 -13.06 -6.96 -4.52
N ALA A 141 -11.93 -6.38 -4.93
CA ALA A 141 -11.49 -6.43 -6.32
C ALA A 141 -11.29 -7.88 -6.79
N MET A 142 -10.61 -8.71 -5.98
CA MET A 142 -10.39 -10.13 -6.29
C MET A 142 -11.69 -10.93 -6.37
N GLY A 143 -12.65 -10.67 -5.48
CA GLY A 143 -13.95 -11.35 -5.51
C GLY A 143 -14.85 -10.96 -6.68
N ALA A 144 -14.69 -9.74 -7.22
CA ALA A 144 -15.50 -9.22 -8.32
C ALA A 144 -14.89 -9.50 -9.71
N VAL A 145 -13.61 -9.85 -9.77
CA VAL A 145 -12.89 -10.04 -11.04
C VAL A 145 -13.47 -11.24 -11.81
N GLY A 146 -13.65 -11.07 -13.12
CA GLY A 146 -14.15 -12.14 -14.00
C GLY A 146 -15.67 -12.36 -13.97
N ILE A 147 -16.36 -11.94 -12.90
CA ILE A 147 -17.83 -12.04 -12.81
C ILE A 147 -18.49 -10.68 -13.06
N VAL A 148 -18.07 -9.65 -12.32
CA VAL A 148 -18.68 -8.31 -12.38
C VAL A 148 -17.85 -7.38 -13.26
N SER A 149 -16.53 -7.55 -13.24
CA SER A 149 -15.63 -6.70 -14.01
C SER A 149 -14.49 -7.51 -14.62
N LEU A 150 -14.22 -7.22 -15.90
CA LEU A 150 -12.99 -7.63 -16.56
C LEU A 150 -12.01 -6.45 -16.45
N PRO A 151 -10.85 -6.63 -15.78
CA PRO A 151 -9.86 -5.56 -15.67
C PRO A 151 -9.43 -5.06 -17.04
N GLY A 152 -9.20 -3.75 -17.18
CA GLY A 152 -8.92 -3.14 -18.50
C GLY A 152 -7.70 -3.74 -19.23
N MET A 153 -6.69 -4.21 -18.48
CA MET A 153 -5.53 -4.90 -19.07
C MET A 153 -5.93 -6.27 -19.65
N MET A 154 -6.73 -7.04 -18.92
CA MET A 154 -7.26 -8.33 -19.38
C MET A 154 -8.19 -8.15 -20.59
N THR A 155 -9.13 -7.20 -20.55
CA THR A 155 -9.99 -6.89 -21.70
C THR A 155 -9.17 -6.43 -22.90
N GLY A 156 -8.15 -5.57 -22.67
CA GLY A 156 -7.25 -5.11 -23.73
C GLY A 156 -6.49 -6.25 -24.40
N GLN A 157 -6.00 -7.22 -23.62
CA GLN A 157 -5.34 -8.43 -24.14
C GLN A 157 -6.29 -9.26 -25.00
N ILE A 158 -7.51 -9.52 -24.51
CA ILE A 158 -8.53 -10.29 -25.24
C ILE A 158 -8.90 -9.58 -26.56
N LEU A 159 -9.14 -8.27 -26.53
CA LEU A 159 -9.46 -7.48 -27.72
C LEU A 159 -8.29 -7.42 -28.72
N SER A 160 -7.05 -7.57 -28.25
CA SER A 160 -5.86 -7.65 -29.10
C SER A 160 -5.60 -9.04 -29.71
N GLY A 161 -6.48 -10.01 -29.44
CA GLY A 161 -6.39 -11.37 -29.98
C GLY A 161 -5.58 -12.35 -29.13
N VAL A 162 -5.21 -11.99 -27.89
CA VAL A 162 -4.61 -12.94 -26.94
C VAL A 162 -5.68 -13.93 -26.50
N ASP A 163 -5.28 -15.19 -26.37
CA ASP A 163 -6.14 -16.26 -25.86
C ASP A 163 -6.75 -15.87 -24.49
N PRO A 164 -8.09 -15.94 -24.31
CA PRO A 164 -8.74 -15.52 -23.07
C PRO A 164 -8.25 -16.29 -21.84
N THR A 165 -7.94 -17.57 -21.99
CA THR A 165 -7.44 -18.41 -20.90
C THR A 165 -6.08 -17.93 -20.40
N GLU A 166 -5.19 -17.52 -21.31
CA GLU A 166 -3.90 -16.91 -20.95
C GLU A 166 -4.09 -15.54 -20.28
N ALA A 167 -4.95 -14.68 -20.82
CA ALA A 167 -5.25 -13.37 -20.24
C ALA A 167 -5.79 -13.47 -18.79
N VAL A 168 -6.66 -14.45 -18.52
CA VAL A 168 -7.16 -14.73 -17.15
C VAL A 168 -6.02 -15.13 -16.22
N LYS A 169 -5.15 -16.08 -16.62
CA LYS A 169 -4.04 -16.55 -15.78
C LYS A 169 -3.10 -15.42 -15.40
N TYR A 170 -2.71 -14.59 -16.37
CA TYR A 170 -1.88 -13.41 -16.12
C TYR A 170 -2.57 -12.40 -15.21
N GLN A 171 -3.88 -12.18 -15.36
CA GLN A 171 -4.60 -11.26 -14.50
C GLN A 171 -4.67 -11.76 -13.05
N LEU A 172 -4.93 -13.04 -12.83
CA LEU A 172 -4.95 -13.64 -11.49
C LEU A 172 -3.58 -13.52 -10.81
N LEU A 173 -2.52 -13.82 -11.54
CA LEU A 173 -1.13 -13.65 -11.09
C LEU A 173 -0.87 -12.21 -10.62
N VAL A 174 -1.22 -11.22 -11.44
CA VAL A 174 -1.06 -9.80 -11.10
C VAL A 174 -1.87 -9.42 -9.86
N MET A 175 -3.09 -9.95 -9.70
CA MET A 175 -3.90 -9.68 -8.51
C MET A 175 -3.29 -10.25 -7.23
N PHE A 176 -2.72 -11.46 -7.27
CA PHE A 176 -2.00 -12.01 -6.12
C PHE A 176 -0.77 -11.18 -5.76
N LEU A 177 -0.03 -10.68 -6.75
CA LEU A 177 1.09 -9.78 -6.52
C LEU A 177 0.67 -8.47 -5.86
N ILE A 178 -0.38 -7.83 -6.39
CA ILE A 178 -0.95 -6.63 -5.81
C ILE A 178 -1.46 -6.89 -4.39
N GLY A 179 -2.13 -8.03 -4.17
CA GLY A 179 -2.60 -8.47 -2.85
C GLY A 179 -1.47 -8.65 -1.85
N GLY A 180 -0.39 -9.32 -2.25
CA GLY A 180 0.81 -9.49 -1.42
C GLY A 180 1.45 -8.15 -1.08
N ALA A 181 1.61 -7.26 -2.07
CA ALA A 181 2.23 -5.94 -1.87
C ALA A 181 1.40 -5.03 -0.98
N THR A 182 0.09 -5.00 -1.23
CA THR A 182 -0.85 -4.25 -0.39
C THR A 182 -0.85 -4.80 1.02
N GLY A 183 -0.87 -6.12 1.19
CA GLY A 183 -0.92 -6.75 2.50
C GLY A 183 0.34 -6.52 3.34
N LEU A 184 1.51 -6.74 2.75
CA LEU A 184 2.79 -6.44 3.41
C LEU A 184 2.92 -4.96 3.72
N GLY A 185 2.53 -4.08 2.78
CA GLY A 185 2.56 -2.63 2.96
C GLY A 185 1.66 -2.17 4.10
N VAL A 186 0.41 -2.66 4.15
CA VAL A 186 -0.57 -2.34 5.21
C VAL A 186 -0.08 -2.82 6.57
N LEU A 187 0.44 -4.05 6.67
CA LEU A 187 0.98 -4.58 7.92
C LEU A 187 2.21 -3.79 8.39
N ALA A 188 3.18 -3.56 7.51
CA ALA A 188 4.39 -2.82 7.84
C ALA A 188 4.08 -1.37 8.26
N ALA A 189 3.18 -0.69 7.54
CA ALA A 189 2.79 0.68 7.86
C ALA A 189 2.04 0.77 9.19
N THR A 190 1.06 -0.10 9.43
CA THR A 190 0.26 -0.07 10.66
C THR A 190 1.06 -0.49 11.89
N PHE A 191 1.88 -1.54 11.81
CA PHE A 191 2.75 -1.95 12.91
C PHE A 191 3.86 -0.94 13.17
N GLY A 192 4.47 -0.39 12.12
CA GLY A 192 5.43 0.72 12.25
C GLY A 192 4.80 1.96 12.90
N SER A 193 3.56 2.28 12.55
CA SER A 193 2.81 3.38 13.17
C SER A 193 2.50 3.09 14.65
N VAL A 194 2.06 1.88 15.01
CA VAL A 194 1.85 1.48 16.42
C VAL A 194 3.14 1.59 17.22
N TRP A 195 4.24 1.05 16.69
CA TRP A 195 5.55 1.13 17.34
C TRP A 195 5.99 2.58 17.55
N ARG A 196 5.70 3.46 16.59
CA ARG A 196 6.02 4.89 16.69
C ARG A 196 5.04 5.70 17.54
N LEU A 197 3.79 5.29 17.69
CA LEU A 197 2.80 5.96 18.54
C LEU A 197 2.87 5.49 19.99
N THR A 198 3.65 4.45 20.26
CA THR A 198 3.90 3.92 21.60
C THR A 198 5.34 4.19 22.01
N ASP A 199 5.62 4.08 23.31
CA ASP A 199 6.95 4.25 23.89
C ASP A 199 7.52 2.91 24.37
N GLU A 200 8.77 2.88 24.83
CA GLU A 200 9.36 1.68 25.46
C GLU A 200 8.57 1.22 26.70
N ARG A 201 7.90 2.15 27.37
CA ARG A 201 7.02 1.91 28.53
C ARG A 201 5.54 1.71 28.15
N ASP A 202 5.25 1.34 26.89
CA ASP A 202 3.90 1.14 26.35
C ASP A 202 2.97 2.37 26.44
N ARG A 203 3.51 3.55 26.72
CA ARG A 203 2.73 4.80 26.82
C ARG A 203 2.30 5.29 25.45
N LEU A 204 1.04 5.71 25.34
CA LEU A 204 0.49 6.28 24.12
C LEU A 204 0.96 7.73 23.94
N ARG A 205 1.65 8.02 22.82
CA ARG A 205 2.22 9.34 22.52
C ARG A 205 1.44 10.03 21.40
N LEU A 206 0.22 10.47 21.72
CA LEU A 206 -0.66 11.19 20.77
C LEU A 206 -0.14 12.55 20.32
N GLU A 207 0.81 13.13 21.06
CA GLU A 207 1.52 14.36 20.68
C GLU A 207 2.23 14.25 19.31
N ARG A 208 2.51 13.01 18.88
CA ARG A 208 3.10 12.68 17.58
C ARG A 208 2.08 12.73 16.43
N LEU A 209 0.78 12.86 16.70
CA LEU A 209 -0.25 13.08 15.69
C LEU A 209 -0.54 14.57 15.51
N THR A 210 -0.82 14.99 14.29
CA THR A 210 -1.37 16.32 14.01
C THR A 210 -2.81 16.42 14.52
N LYS A 211 -3.27 17.66 14.74
CA LYS A 211 -4.69 17.94 14.94
C LYS A 211 -5.49 17.45 13.71
N PRO A 212 -6.78 17.12 13.86
CA PRO A 212 -7.66 16.84 12.73
C PRO A 212 -7.56 17.96 11.70
N LYS A 213 -7.72 17.63 10.42
CA LYS A 213 -7.84 18.64 9.39
C LYS A 213 -9.15 19.39 9.66
N GLU A 214 -9.10 20.69 9.97
CA GLU A 214 -10.32 21.49 10.05
C GLU A 214 -10.99 21.44 8.67
N THR A 215 -12.14 20.78 8.59
CA THR A 215 -13.04 20.91 7.45
C THR A 215 -13.60 22.32 7.48
N ALA A 216 -13.01 23.19 6.66
CA ALA A 216 -13.57 24.48 6.28
C ALA A 216 -14.81 24.27 5.41
#